data_AF-A0A9E1NCU6-F1
#
_entry.id   AF-A0A9E1NCU6-F1
#
_cell.length_a   1.000
_cell.length_b   1.000
_cell.length_c   1.000
_cell.angle_alpha   90.00
_cell.angle_beta   90.00
_cell.angle_gamma   90.00
#
_symmetry.space_group_name_H-M   'P 1'
#
loop_
_entity.id
_entity.type
_entity.pdbx_description
1 polymer ?
#
loop_
_entity_poly.entity_id
_entity_poly.type
_entity_poly.pdbx_seq_one_letter_code
_entity_poly.pdbx_strand_id
1 'polypeptide(L)'
;MSVNPFSNILAQSGAPGSTTARWKAVATLYHAYFTGLILMIASRKGGDATGEWIFRTFRRQHHEKFVSSFNKLGLDKLPHAVAAAQYHYLSNSVGGAEVEYMYEADDKAWVHFCHPRWMYDGTALCGAPLQVSHGFLRGWYGYNGVSLGNPRLGFVCTSQDMTAEYGLAGYFKEYDHDLAPDERLQFASGEMAPPFDPAAAPVLNADDWPEERLHKANRNYAMEYIKTGLPELIATLGPGEAGALGNLAGNIIGRQYFWQVRDLLGTNGGDGALDFANFMAAMATAQDDGAEVSGTENDATVRVTGWRLMRGRDNEHEAVFEAWNGL
;
A
#
# COMPACT_ATOMS: atom_id res chain seq x y z
N MET A 1 -17.91 13.54 0.31
CA MET A 1 -18.42 12.25 -0.22
C MET A 1 -17.22 11.55 -0.83
N SER A 2 -17.05 10.24 -0.64
CA SER A 2 -15.90 9.51 -1.17
C SER A 2 -15.90 9.54 -2.70
N VAL A 3 -14.72 9.65 -3.31
CA VAL A 3 -14.51 9.54 -4.77
C VAL A 3 -14.12 8.13 -5.19
N ASN A 4 -13.75 7.28 -4.23
CA ASN A 4 -13.48 5.88 -4.48
C ASN A 4 -14.81 5.11 -4.75
N PRO A 5 -14.95 4.48 -5.94
CA PRO A 5 -16.18 3.78 -6.33
C PRO A 5 -16.49 2.53 -5.47
N PHE A 6 -15.48 2.00 -4.77
CA PHE A 6 -15.60 0.83 -3.90
C PHE A 6 -15.69 1.19 -2.42
N SER A 7 -15.70 2.48 -2.06
CA SER A 7 -15.71 2.94 -0.66
C SER A 7 -16.84 2.32 0.16
N ASN A 8 -18.06 2.27 -0.37
CA ASN A 8 -19.20 1.67 0.32
C ASN A 8 -19.00 0.17 0.59
N ILE A 9 -18.39 -0.56 -0.36
CA ILE A 9 -18.07 -1.99 -0.21
C ILE A 9 -16.95 -2.16 0.82
N LEU A 10 -15.84 -1.45 0.65
CA LEU A 10 -14.66 -1.57 1.52
C LEU A 10 -14.91 -1.05 2.96
N ALA A 11 -15.89 -0.14 3.13
CA ALA A 11 -16.36 0.30 4.44
C ALA A 11 -17.04 -0.83 5.23
N GLN A 12 -17.59 -1.85 4.56
CA GLN A 12 -18.18 -2.99 5.23
C GLN A 12 -17.13 -3.74 6.05
N SER A 13 -17.45 -4.01 7.31
CA SER A 13 -16.60 -4.81 8.18
C SER A 13 -17.02 -6.28 8.21
N GLY A 14 -18.25 -6.62 7.82
CA GLY A 14 -18.85 -7.91 8.11
C GLY A 14 -19.08 -8.11 9.61
N ALA A 15 -19.68 -9.26 9.98
CA ALA A 15 -19.80 -9.63 11.38
C ALA A 15 -18.43 -10.02 11.97
N PRO A 16 -18.16 -9.78 13.27
CA PRO A 16 -16.94 -10.24 13.94
C PRO A 16 -16.64 -11.72 13.64
N GLY A 17 -15.40 -12.01 13.23
CA GLY A 17 -14.95 -13.35 12.88
C GLY A 17 -15.38 -13.88 11.50
N SER A 18 -16.20 -13.14 10.75
CA SER A 18 -16.48 -13.45 9.34
C SER A 18 -15.23 -13.30 8.47
N THR A 19 -15.24 -13.90 7.27
CA THR A 19 -14.12 -13.81 6.31
C THR A 19 -13.79 -12.34 5.96
N THR A 20 -14.81 -11.52 5.71
CA THR A 20 -14.65 -10.08 5.44
C THR A 20 -14.00 -9.35 6.62
N ALA A 21 -14.46 -9.60 7.86
CA ALA A 21 -13.91 -8.96 9.05
C ALA A 21 -12.45 -9.38 9.28
N ARG A 22 -12.14 -10.65 9.08
CA ARG A 22 -10.78 -11.19 9.17
C ARG A 22 -9.83 -10.56 8.16
N TRP A 23 -10.25 -10.43 6.90
CA TRP A 23 -9.45 -9.72 5.89
C TRP A 23 -9.25 -8.25 6.23
N LYS A 24 -10.28 -7.59 6.76
CA LYS A 24 -10.17 -6.20 7.23
C LYS A 24 -9.22 -6.06 8.41
N ALA A 25 -9.18 -7.04 9.32
CA ALA A 25 -8.24 -7.07 10.45
C ALA A 25 -6.78 -7.06 9.96
N VAL A 26 -6.45 -7.94 9.02
CA VAL A 26 -5.13 -7.99 8.38
C VAL A 26 -4.84 -6.70 7.62
N ALA A 27 -5.78 -6.21 6.80
CA ALA A 27 -5.59 -4.96 6.06
C ALA A 27 -5.29 -3.78 6.99
N THR A 28 -6.02 -3.68 8.10
CA THR A 28 -5.87 -2.63 9.11
C THR A 28 -4.49 -2.69 9.76
N LEU A 29 -4.11 -3.87 10.26
CA LEU A 29 -2.86 -4.03 10.99
C LEU A 29 -1.63 -3.81 10.09
N TYR A 30 -1.64 -4.34 8.87
CA TYR A 30 -0.52 -4.17 7.93
C TYR A 30 -0.41 -2.74 7.41
N HIS A 31 -1.54 -2.06 7.19
CA HIS A 31 -1.55 -0.64 6.84
C HIS A 31 -0.97 0.21 7.97
N ALA A 32 -1.42 -0.01 9.21
CA ALA A 32 -0.89 0.66 10.38
C ALA A 32 0.61 0.38 10.57
N TYR A 33 1.04 -0.85 10.33
CA TYR A 33 2.45 -1.22 10.43
C TYR A 33 3.30 -0.49 9.38
N PHE A 34 2.84 -0.40 8.13
CA PHE A 34 3.55 0.34 7.10
C PHE A 34 3.68 1.84 7.44
N THR A 35 2.58 2.47 7.88
CA THR A 35 2.59 3.85 8.37
C THR A 35 3.55 4.01 9.57
N GLY A 36 3.50 3.07 10.51
CA GLY A 36 4.37 3.03 11.69
C GLY A 36 5.84 2.91 11.32
N LEU A 37 6.20 2.11 10.32
CA LEU A 37 7.56 2.02 9.78
C LEU A 37 8.01 3.36 9.20
N ILE A 38 7.18 4.04 8.39
CA ILE A 38 7.51 5.37 7.84
C ILE A 38 7.88 6.34 8.96
N LEU A 39 7.06 6.45 10.00
CA LEU A 39 7.32 7.34 11.14
C LEU A 39 8.52 6.90 11.98
N MET A 40 8.68 5.58 12.20
CA MET A 40 9.79 5.01 12.96
C MET A 40 11.14 5.32 12.30
N ILE A 41 11.22 5.13 10.98
CA ILE A 41 12.44 5.43 10.23
C ILE A 41 12.66 6.93 10.12
N ALA A 42 11.62 7.72 9.82
CA ALA A 42 11.73 9.18 9.72
C ALA A 42 12.25 9.82 11.02
N SER A 43 11.70 9.44 12.16
CA SER A 43 12.08 10.00 13.46
C SER A 43 13.48 9.60 13.94
N ARG A 44 14.02 8.46 13.48
CA ARG A 44 15.30 7.91 13.97
C ARG A 44 16.45 8.03 12.97
N LYS A 45 16.14 7.99 11.67
CA LYS A 45 17.11 7.96 10.57
C LYS A 45 17.01 9.18 9.66
N GLY A 46 15.96 9.99 9.79
CA GLY A 46 15.75 11.20 9.02
C GLY A 46 15.08 10.96 7.66
N GLY A 47 14.67 12.06 7.03
CA GLY A 47 13.88 12.02 5.79
C GLY A 47 14.58 11.35 4.62
N ASP A 48 15.89 11.53 4.46
CA ASP A 48 16.62 10.99 3.30
C ASP A 48 16.67 9.45 3.33
N ALA A 49 16.91 8.86 4.50
CA ALA A 49 16.88 7.40 4.67
C ALA A 49 15.48 6.83 4.41
N THR A 50 14.44 7.48 4.95
CA THR A 50 13.05 7.07 4.69
C THR A 50 12.67 7.20 3.22
N GLY A 51 13.06 8.30 2.57
CA GLY A 51 12.78 8.54 1.16
C GLY A 51 13.46 7.54 0.23
N GLU A 52 14.72 7.17 0.51
CA GLU A 52 15.42 6.14 -0.26
C GLU A 52 14.79 4.76 -0.05
N TRP A 53 14.42 4.40 1.19
CA TRP A 53 13.69 3.17 1.47
C TRP A 53 12.36 3.10 0.71
N ILE A 54 11.58 4.19 0.72
CA ILE A 54 10.30 4.27 0.00
C ILE A 54 10.52 4.21 -1.51
N PHE A 55 11.53 4.90 -2.04
CA PHE A 55 11.92 4.77 -3.45
C PHE A 55 12.16 3.32 -3.84
N ARG A 56 12.99 2.60 -3.09
CA ARG A 56 13.30 1.18 -3.34
C ARG A 56 12.07 0.29 -3.26
N THR A 57 11.27 0.47 -2.22
CA THR A 57 10.01 -0.27 -2.00
C THR A 57 9.08 -0.14 -3.19
N PHE A 58 8.79 1.09 -3.61
CA PHE A 58 7.90 1.34 -4.73
C PHE A 58 8.52 0.95 -6.07
N ARG A 59 9.85 1.08 -6.23
CA ARG A 59 10.54 0.64 -7.45
C ARG A 59 10.46 -0.87 -7.64
N ARG A 60 10.59 -1.63 -6.55
CA ARG A 60 10.44 -3.08 -6.53
C ARG A 60 9.00 -3.49 -6.84
N GLN A 61 8.02 -2.89 -6.17
CA GLN A 61 6.60 -3.16 -6.47
C GLN A 61 6.22 -2.81 -7.92
N HIS A 62 6.69 -1.66 -8.42
CA HIS A 62 6.44 -1.23 -9.79
C HIS A 62 6.88 -2.29 -10.81
N HIS A 63 8.08 -2.86 -10.65
CA HIS A 63 8.57 -3.95 -11.50
C HIS A 63 7.66 -5.19 -11.49
N GLU A 64 7.09 -5.51 -10.34
CA GLU A 64 6.32 -6.74 -10.15
C GLU A 64 4.85 -6.59 -10.57
N LYS A 65 4.28 -5.40 -10.38
CA LYS A 65 2.83 -5.20 -10.40
C LYS A 65 2.34 -4.34 -11.54
N PHE A 66 3.11 -3.34 -11.96
CA PHE A 66 2.62 -2.31 -12.88
C PHE A 66 2.15 -2.93 -14.20
N VAL A 67 3.07 -3.43 -15.04
CA VAL A 67 2.73 -4.03 -16.34
C VAL A 67 1.89 -5.29 -16.19
N SER A 68 2.15 -6.13 -15.17
CA SER A 68 1.43 -7.40 -14.98
C SER A 68 -0.05 -7.25 -14.64
N SER A 69 -0.49 -6.03 -14.28
CA SER A 69 -1.89 -5.74 -13.97
C SER A 69 -2.67 -5.09 -15.12
N PHE A 70 -2.02 -4.71 -16.23
CA PHE A 70 -2.67 -4.00 -17.33
C PHE A 70 -3.85 -4.76 -17.91
N ASN A 71 -3.64 -6.03 -18.30
CA ASN A 71 -4.70 -6.92 -18.78
C ASN A 71 -5.89 -7.02 -17.82
N LYS A 72 -5.62 -7.09 -16.50
CA LYS A 72 -6.67 -7.24 -15.47
C LYS A 72 -7.48 -5.95 -15.27
N LEU A 73 -6.92 -4.81 -15.66
CA LEU A 73 -7.50 -3.49 -15.55
C LEU A 73 -7.99 -2.94 -16.90
N GLY A 74 -7.83 -3.69 -17.99
CA GLY A 74 -8.27 -3.31 -19.33
C GLY A 74 -7.46 -2.18 -19.98
N LEU A 75 -6.17 -2.06 -19.65
CA LEU A 75 -5.36 -0.87 -19.99
C LEU A 75 -4.53 -0.99 -21.28
N ASP A 76 -4.38 -2.19 -21.85
CA ASP A 76 -3.37 -2.48 -22.89
C ASP A 76 -3.57 -1.74 -24.22
N LYS A 77 -4.76 -1.18 -24.47
CA LYS A 77 -5.10 -0.50 -25.73
C LYS A 77 -5.18 1.02 -25.61
N LEU A 78 -4.88 1.55 -24.43
CA LEU A 78 -4.98 2.98 -24.16
C LEU A 78 -3.66 3.69 -24.49
N PRO A 79 -3.69 4.97 -24.88
CA PRO A 79 -2.51 5.81 -24.91
C PRO A 79 -1.76 5.75 -23.58
N HIS A 80 -0.42 5.77 -23.59
CA HIS A 80 0.35 5.44 -22.40
C HIS A 80 0.17 6.43 -21.23
N ALA A 81 -0.05 7.73 -21.49
CA ALA A 81 -0.38 8.70 -20.45
C ALA A 81 -1.72 8.37 -19.78
N VAL A 82 -2.73 8.08 -20.60
CA VAL A 82 -4.05 7.63 -20.14
C VAL A 82 -3.97 6.31 -19.37
N ALA A 83 -3.28 5.31 -19.90
CA ALA A 83 -3.12 4.00 -19.28
C ALA A 83 -2.43 4.10 -17.91
N ALA A 84 -1.38 4.92 -17.80
CA ALA A 84 -0.66 5.16 -16.56
C ALA A 84 -1.57 5.83 -15.50
N ALA A 85 -2.33 6.86 -15.89
CA ALA A 85 -3.24 7.55 -14.97
C ALA A 85 -4.40 6.64 -14.53
N GLN A 86 -5.01 5.90 -15.46
CA GLN A 86 -6.08 4.95 -15.13
C GLN A 86 -5.59 3.78 -14.28
N TYR A 87 -4.37 3.28 -14.50
CA TYR A 87 -3.74 2.29 -13.61
C TYR A 87 -3.77 2.79 -12.17
N HIS A 88 -3.30 4.01 -11.94
CA HIS A 88 -3.19 4.58 -10.60
C HIS A 88 -4.57 4.81 -9.99
N TYR A 89 -5.56 5.28 -10.74
CA TYR A 89 -6.94 5.39 -10.25
C TYR A 89 -7.53 4.02 -9.86
N LEU A 90 -7.52 3.04 -10.77
CA LEU A 90 -8.19 1.75 -10.55
C LEU A 90 -7.50 0.91 -9.47
N SER A 91 -6.17 0.76 -9.54
CA SER A 91 -5.43 -0.09 -8.61
C SER A 91 -5.46 0.45 -7.18
N ASN A 92 -5.31 1.76 -6.99
CA ASN A 92 -5.38 2.39 -5.67
C ASN A 92 -6.83 2.43 -5.15
N SER A 93 -7.83 2.57 -6.02
CA SER A 93 -9.24 2.48 -5.62
C SER A 93 -9.58 1.09 -5.04
N VAL A 94 -9.09 0.00 -5.66
CA VAL A 94 -9.18 -1.36 -5.09
C VAL A 94 -8.45 -1.45 -3.74
N GLY A 95 -7.33 -0.73 -3.60
CA GLY A 95 -6.60 -0.58 -2.34
C GLY A 95 -7.34 0.24 -1.26
N GLY A 96 -8.44 0.90 -1.60
CA GLY A 96 -9.22 1.74 -0.68
C GLY A 96 -8.76 3.20 -0.60
N ALA A 97 -7.92 3.66 -1.53
CA ALA A 97 -7.49 5.06 -1.56
C ALA A 97 -8.51 5.96 -2.26
N GLU A 98 -8.56 7.23 -1.84
CA GLU A 98 -9.32 8.28 -2.51
C GLU A 98 -8.48 8.85 -3.65
N VAL A 99 -8.82 8.48 -4.88
CA VAL A 99 -8.09 8.89 -6.09
C VAL A 99 -9.08 9.33 -7.16
N GLU A 100 -8.78 10.42 -7.82
CA GLU A 100 -9.47 10.94 -8.98
C GLU A 100 -8.61 10.73 -10.22
N TYR A 101 -9.27 10.49 -11.35
CA TYR A 101 -8.66 10.44 -12.68
C TYR A 101 -9.35 11.46 -13.57
N MET A 102 -8.55 12.24 -14.29
CA MET A 102 -9.07 13.22 -15.23
C MET A 102 -8.32 13.13 -16.55
N TYR A 103 -9.05 12.75 -17.60
CA TYR A 103 -8.56 12.78 -18.97
C TYR A 103 -8.42 14.24 -19.43
N GLU A 104 -7.28 14.59 -20.03
CA GLU A 104 -7.12 15.87 -20.73
C GLU A 104 -6.93 15.64 -22.24
N ALA A 105 -6.04 14.71 -22.61
CA ALA A 105 -5.75 14.30 -23.98
C ALA A 105 -5.11 12.90 -24.00
N ASP A 106 -4.99 12.29 -25.18
CA ASP A 106 -4.32 10.98 -25.35
C ASP A 106 -2.87 11.00 -24.82
N ASP A 107 -2.18 12.12 -24.98
CA ASP A 107 -0.81 12.34 -24.50
C ASP A 107 -0.75 12.94 -23.08
N LYS A 108 -1.88 13.22 -22.42
CA LYS A 108 -1.90 13.84 -21.09
C LYS A 108 -3.11 13.45 -20.24
N ALA A 109 -2.85 12.87 -19.06
CA ALA A 109 -3.91 12.51 -18.11
C ALA A 109 -3.47 12.71 -16.66
N TRP A 110 -4.41 13.13 -15.83
CA TRP A 110 -4.18 13.51 -14.44
C TRP A 110 -4.57 12.42 -13.46
N VAL A 111 -3.91 12.45 -12.32
CA VAL A 111 -4.33 11.78 -11.10
C VAL A 111 -4.27 12.75 -9.94
N HIS A 112 -5.24 12.65 -9.05
CA HIS A 112 -5.28 13.43 -7.82
C HIS A 112 -5.69 12.53 -6.67
N PHE A 113 -4.79 12.38 -5.70
CA PHE A 113 -5.07 11.63 -4.49
C PHE A 113 -5.58 12.58 -3.42
N CYS A 114 -6.87 12.45 -3.13
CA CYS A 114 -7.57 13.32 -2.20
C CYS A 114 -7.21 12.97 -0.74
N HIS A 115 -7.45 13.92 0.14
CA HIS A 115 -7.50 13.66 1.57
C HIS A 115 -8.83 12.97 1.93
N PRO A 116 -8.86 12.05 2.91
CA PRO A 116 -7.72 11.55 3.68
C PRO A 116 -6.81 10.64 2.85
N ARG A 117 -5.49 10.78 3.04
CA ARG A 117 -4.49 10.05 2.25
C ARG A 117 -4.29 8.65 2.82
N TRP A 118 -4.67 7.64 2.05
CA TRP A 118 -4.63 6.24 2.48
C TRP A 118 -3.29 5.86 3.11
N MET A 119 -2.16 6.27 2.53
CA MET A 119 -0.83 5.86 3.01
C MET A 119 -0.45 6.40 4.41
N TYR A 120 -1.20 7.37 4.94
CA TYR A 120 -0.92 8.00 6.23
C TYR A 120 -2.16 7.94 7.13
N ASP A 121 -2.16 7.02 8.09
CA ASP A 121 -3.28 6.87 9.01
C ASP A 121 -3.43 8.07 9.96
N GLY A 122 -4.62 8.68 9.98
CA GLY A 122 -4.98 9.80 10.85
C GLY A 122 -3.98 10.96 10.81
N THR A 123 -3.35 11.24 11.95
CA THR A 123 -2.41 12.36 12.11
C THR A 123 -0.99 12.06 11.64
N ALA A 124 -0.72 10.85 11.11
CA ALA A 124 0.60 10.45 10.65
C ALA A 124 1.16 11.36 9.54
N LEU A 125 0.29 11.97 8.73
CA LEU A 125 0.69 12.88 7.66
C LEU A 125 1.54 14.06 8.20
N CYS A 126 1.26 14.53 9.43
CA CYS A 126 2.03 15.61 10.07
C CYS A 126 3.48 15.21 10.40
N GLY A 127 3.76 13.92 10.56
CA GLY A 127 5.08 13.40 10.92
C GLY A 127 5.86 12.81 9.75
N ALA A 128 5.23 12.63 8.58
CA ALA A 128 5.86 12.08 7.40
C ALA A 128 6.71 13.16 6.67
N PRO A 129 7.99 12.90 6.38
CA PRO A 129 8.83 13.86 5.67
C PRO A 129 8.51 13.89 4.17
N LEU A 130 8.72 15.04 3.52
CA LEU A 130 8.47 15.24 2.08
C LEU A 130 9.18 14.21 1.20
N GLN A 131 10.35 13.74 1.63
CA GLN A 131 11.14 12.71 0.95
C GLN A 131 10.39 11.39 0.74
N VAL A 132 9.38 11.07 1.56
CA VAL A 132 8.50 9.92 1.33
C VAL A 132 7.75 10.09 0.00
N SER A 133 7.16 11.27 -0.23
CA SER A 133 6.47 11.63 -1.48
C SER A 133 7.41 11.52 -2.67
N HIS A 134 8.55 12.19 -2.58
CA HIS A 134 9.56 12.16 -3.64
C HIS A 134 10.06 10.73 -3.92
N GLY A 135 10.19 9.90 -2.88
CA GLY A 135 10.63 8.52 -2.98
C GLY A 135 9.71 7.70 -3.88
N PHE A 136 8.41 7.65 -3.59
CA PHE A 136 7.50 6.84 -4.39
C PHE A 136 7.21 7.44 -5.77
N LEU A 137 7.21 8.77 -5.92
CA LEU A 137 7.08 9.43 -7.21
C LEU A 137 8.26 9.05 -8.12
N ARG A 138 9.48 9.09 -7.59
CA ARG A 138 10.70 8.72 -8.32
C ARG A 138 10.76 7.20 -8.55
N GLY A 139 10.30 6.39 -7.62
CA GLY A 139 10.38 4.92 -7.67
C GLY A 139 9.33 4.29 -8.58
N TRP A 140 8.17 4.94 -8.73
CA TRP A 140 7.05 4.43 -9.50
C TRP A 140 6.72 5.33 -10.69
N TYR A 141 6.22 6.53 -10.43
CA TYR A 141 5.61 7.41 -11.46
C TYR A 141 6.61 7.78 -12.56
N GLY A 142 7.83 8.16 -12.19
CA GLY A 142 8.91 8.46 -13.14
C GLY A 142 9.42 7.25 -13.94
N TYR A 143 8.99 6.02 -13.64
CA TYR A 143 9.39 4.81 -14.37
C TYR A 143 8.27 4.17 -15.20
N ASN A 144 7.05 4.74 -15.19
CA ASN A 144 5.94 4.22 -15.96
C ASN A 144 6.27 4.19 -17.47
N GLY A 145 6.80 5.29 -18.02
CA GLY A 145 7.21 5.36 -19.43
C GLY A 145 8.22 4.29 -19.81
N VAL A 146 9.27 4.14 -18.99
CA VAL A 146 10.31 3.11 -19.20
C VAL A 146 9.72 1.70 -19.26
N SER A 147 8.77 1.38 -18.37
CA SER A 147 8.20 0.02 -18.32
C SER A 147 7.18 -0.26 -19.42
N LEU A 148 6.59 0.79 -19.98
CA LEU A 148 5.72 0.71 -21.16
C LEU A 148 6.49 0.77 -22.48
N GLY A 149 7.83 0.86 -22.44
CA GLY A 149 8.63 1.04 -23.65
C GLY A 149 8.43 2.40 -24.33
N ASN A 150 7.97 3.40 -23.58
CA ASN A 150 7.74 4.76 -24.04
C ASN A 150 8.64 5.76 -23.28
N PRO A 151 9.88 6.01 -23.77
CA PRO A 151 10.83 6.91 -23.11
C PRO A 151 10.38 8.37 -23.11
N ARG A 152 9.36 8.72 -23.89
CA ARG A 152 8.79 10.08 -23.99
C ARG A 152 7.77 10.38 -22.89
N LEU A 153 7.36 9.39 -22.10
CA LEU A 153 6.36 9.54 -21.05
C LEU A 153 7.01 9.87 -19.69
N GLY A 154 6.63 11.00 -19.12
CA GLY A 154 7.02 11.45 -17.78
C GLY A 154 5.83 11.73 -16.87
N PHE A 155 6.12 12.07 -15.62
CA PHE A 155 5.13 12.51 -14.63
C PHE A 155 5.50 13.90 -14.09
N VAL A 156 4.52 14.79 -14.00
CA VAL A 156 4.66 16.12 -13.40
C VAL A 156 3.83 16.17 -12.13
N CYS A 157 4.48 16.35 -10.98
CA CYS A 157 3.83 16.55 -9.69
C CYS A 157 3.50 18.03 -9.49
N THR A 158 2.24 18.35 -9.23
CA THR A 158 1.76 19.74 -9.15
C THR A 158 1.29 20.15 -7.76
N SER A 159 1.01 19.17 -6.89
CA SER A 159 0.58 19.38 -5.51
C SER A 159 1.04 18.23 -4.64
N GLN A 160 1.39 18.49 -3.37
CA GLN A 160 1.93 17.52 -2.43
C GLN A 160 1.24 17.57 -1.06
N ASP A 161 1.14 16.40 -0.40
CA ASP A 161 0.42 16.27 0.87
C ASP A 161 1.13 17.02 2.02
N MET A 162 2.45 16.82 2.16
CA MET A 162 3.23 17.34 3.29
C MET A 162 3.44 18.87 3.27
N THR A 163 3.10 19.52 2.17
CA THR A 163 3.16 20.98 2.00
C THR A 163 1.80 21.65 2.27
N ALA A 164 0.81 20.88 2.73
CA ALA A 164 -0.57 21.33 2.96
C ALA A 164 -1.24 21.91 1.69
N GLU A 165 -0.79 21.47 0.52
CA GLU A 165 -1.51 21.70 -0.73
C GLU A 165 -2.75 20.77 -0.79
N TYR A 166 -3.49 20.77 -1.90
CA TYR A 166 -4.85 20.19 -1.93
C TYR A 166 -4.89 18.65 -1.99
N GLY A 167 -3.76 17.98 -1.76
CA GLY A 167 -3.55 16.54 -1.92
C GLY A 167 -2.30 16.29 -2.78
N LEU A 168 -1.99 15.03 -3.05
CA LEU A 168 -0.98 14.68 -4.05
C LEU A 168 -1.63 14.72 -5.43
N ALA A 169 -1.25 15.65 -6.28
CA ALA A 169 -1.76 15.75 -7.64
C ALA A 169 -0.64 15.83 -8.68
N GLY A 170 -0.94 15.38 -9.88
CA GLY A 170 -0.05 15.50 -11.02
C GLY A 170 -0.61 14.86 -12.28
N TYR A 171 0.18 14.86 -13.34
CA TYR A 171 -0.21 14.28 -14.62
C TYR A 171 0.92 13.51 -15.27
N PHE A 172 0.52 12.47 -16.00
CA PHE A 172 1.38 11.83 -16.98
C PHE A 172 1.30 12.62 -18.28
N LYS A 173 2.45 12.84 -18.92
CA LYS A 173 2.54 13.53 -20.20
C LYS A 173 3.54 12.84 -21.12
N GLU A 174 3.14 12.61 -22.36
CA GLU A 174 4.03 12.21 -23.43
C GLU A 174 4.58 13.46 -24.13
N TYR A 175 5.90 13.61 -24.17
CA TYR A 175 6.61 14.73 -24.79
C TYR A 175 6.95 14.41 -26.24
N ASP A 176 7.48 15.37 -27.01
CA ASP A 176 7.89 15.18 -28.41
C ASP A 176 9.31 14.61 -28.57
N HIS A 177 10.00 14.35 -27.46
CA HIS A 177 11.36 13.81 -27.39
C HIS A 177 11.49 12.79 -26.25
N ASP A 178 12.52 11.95 -26.33
CA ASP A 178 12.85 10.98 -25.29
C ASP A 178 13.38 11.70 -24.05
N LEU A 179 12.84 11.35 -22.88
CA LEU A 179 13.20 11.99 -21.62
C LEU A 179 14.49 11.39 -21.03
N ALA A 180 15.41 12.27 -20.63
CA ALA A 180 16.53 11.89 -19.78
C ALA A 180 16.03 11.41 -18.39
N PRO A 181 16.84 10.65 -17.63
CA PRO A 181 16.42 10.13 -16.32
C PRO A 181 15.89 11.18 -15.33
N ASP A 182 16.46 12.39 -15.36
CA ASP A 182 16.09 13.54 -14.53
C ASP A 182 14.86 14.30 -15.05
N GLU A 183 14.45 14.08 -16.30
CA GLU A 183 13.25 14.69 -16.89
C GLU A 183 11.97 13.86 -16.66
N ARG A 184 12.10 12.59 -16.25
CA ARG A 184 10.96 11.68 -16.07
C ARG A 184 10.03 12.05 -14.92
N LEU A 185 10.54 12.78 -13.93
CA LEU A 185 9.78 13.31 -12.82
C LEU A 185 10.08 14.80 -12.69
N GLN A 186 9.07 15.64 -12.88
CA GLN A 186 9.17 17.08 -12.74
C GLN A 186 8.22 17.57 -11.65
N PHE A 187 8.48 18.77 -11.13
CA PHE A 187 7.61 19.43 -10.16
C PHE A 187 7.19 20.79 -10.72
N ALA A 188 5.88 21.00 -10.82
CA ALA A 188 5.28 22.22 -11.34
C ALA A 188 4.17 22.69 -10.39
N SER A 189 4.57 23.22 -9.23
CA SER A 189 3.63 23.73 -8.22
C SER A 189 2.76 24.85 -8.80
N GLY A 190 1.46 24.82 -8.48
CA GLY A 190 0.48 25.82 -8.91
C GLY A 190 -0.30 25.46 -10.17
N GLU A 191 0.08 24.41 -10.90
CA GLU A 191 -0.80 23.83 -11.92
C GLU A 191 -1.94 23.05 -11.27
N MET A 192 -3.17 23.33 -11.68
CA MET A 192 -4.37 22.72 -11.12
C MET A 192 -4.93 21.66 -12.07
N ALA A 193 -5.28 20.52 -11.50
CA ALA A 193 -5.98 19.49 -12.24
C ALA A 193 -7.39 19.97 -12.66
N PRO A 194 -7.91 19.55 -13.82
CA PRO A 194 -9.29 19.84 -14.20
C PRO A 194 -10.28 19.23 -13.20
N PRO A 195 -11.54 19.72 -13.12
CA PRO A 195 -12.55 19.16 -12.23
C PRO A 195 -12.78 17.66 -12.50
N PHE A 196 -12.86 16.87 -11.44
CA PHE A 196 -13.16 15.44 -11.54
C PHE A 196 -14.62 15.20 -11.94
N ASP A 197 -14.83 14.38 -12.97
CA ASP A 197 -16.14 13.87 -13.37
C ASP A 197 -16.22 12.36 -13.10
N PRO A 198 -16.94 11.93 -12.04
CA PRO A 198 -17.10 10.51 -11.72
C PRO A 198 -17.76 9.69 -12.84
N ALA A 199 -18.58 10.29 -13.70
CA ALA A 199 -19.25 9.58 -14.78
C ALA A 199 -18.30 9.27 -15.96
N ALA A 200 -17.21 10.03 -16.09
CA ALA A 200 -16.16 9.82 -17.10
C ALA A 200 -15.02 8.92 -16.60
N ALA A 201 -14.97 8.59 -15.31
CA ALA A 201 -13.95 7.74 -14.73
C ALA A 201 -14.07 6.28 -15.23
N PRO A 202 -12.95 5.56 -15.44
CA PRO A 202 -13.00 4.16 -15.84
C PRO A 202 -13.62 3.31 -14.72
N VAL A 203 -14.39 2.29 -15.09
CA VAL A 203 -15.08 1.41 -14.13
C VAL A 203 -14.59 -0.02 -14.32
N LEU A 204 -14.27 -0.70 -13.21
CA LEU A 204 -13.97 -2.13 -13.25
C LEU A 204 -15.25 -2.92 -13.51
N ASN A 205 -15.14 -3.98 -14.32
CA ASN A 205 -16.24 -4.90 -14.52
C ASN A 205 -16.63 -5.58 -13.20
N ALA A 206 -17.87 -5.39 -12.77
CA ALA A 206 -18.39 -5.94 -11.51
C ALA A 206 -18.41 -7.47 -11.49
N ASP A 207 -18.59 -8.12 -12.65
CA ASP A 207 -18.56 -9.58 -12.77
C ASP A 207 -17.16 -10.13 -12.48
N ASP A 208 -16.12 -9.39 -12.90
CA ASP A 208 -14.72 -9.74 -12.64
C ASP A 208 -14.29 -9.34 -11.23
N TRP A 209 -14.93 -8.33 -10.63
CA TRP A 209 -14.60 -7.75 -9.33
C TRP A 209 -15.76 -7.81 -8.33
N PRO A 210 -16.23 -9.02 -7.95
CA PRO A 210 -17.24 -9.16 -6.93
C PRO A 210 -16.72 -8.68 -5.56
N GLU A 211 -17.65 -8.35 -4.66
CA GLU A 211 -17.37 -7.82 -3.33
C GLU A 211 -16.34 -8.64 -2.53
N GLU A 212 -16.46 -9.97 -2.53
CA GLU A 212 -15.49 -10.85 -1.85
C GLU A 212 -14.07 -10.67 -2.39
N ARG A 213 -13.93 -10.56 -3.72
CA ARG A 213 -12.63 -10.33 -4.37
C ARG A 213 -12.08 -8.95 -4.01
N LEU A 214 -12.93 -7.93 -3.90
CA LEU A 214 -12.52 -6.58 -3.49
C LEU A 214 -11.95 -6.57 -2.07
N HIS A 215 -12.63 -7.20 -1.10
CA HIS A 215 -12.11 -7.29 0.27
C HIS A 215 -10.79 -8.07 0.34
N LYS A 216 -10.69 -9.19 -0.38
CA LYS A 216 -9.44 -9.95 -0.45
C LYS A 216 -8.31 -9.16 -1.12
N ALA A 217 -8.62 -8.40 -2.18
CA ALA A 217 -7.66 -7.56 -2.87
C ALA A 217 -7.19 -6.41 -1.98
N ASN A 218 -8.09 -5.77 -1.23
CA ASN A 218 -7.76 -4.73 -0.25
C ASN A 218 -6.80 -5.26 0.84
N ARG A 219 -7.05 -6.45 1.39
CA ARG A 219 -6.11 -7.12 2.29
C ARG A 219 -4.75 -7.33 1.65
N ASN A 220 -4.72 -7.91 0.44
CA ASN A 220 -3.47 -8.18 -0.26
C ASN A 220 -2.71 -6.89 -0.58
N TYR A 221 -3.42 -5.80 -0.87
CA TYR A 221 -2.85 -4.48 -1.13
C TYR A 221 -2.05 -3.99 0.08
N ALA A 222 -2.63 -4.02 1.28
CA ALA A 222 -1.94 -3.67 2.51
C ALA A 222 -0.74 -4.60 2.80
N MET A 223 -0.90 -5.91 2.60
CA MET A 223 0.19 -6.88 2.80
C MET A 223 1.36 -6.65 1.84
N GLU A 224 1.10 -6.24 0.59
CA GLU A 224 2.15 -6.05 -0.42
C GLU A 224 3.18 -4.99 0.00
N TYR A 225 2.75 -3.95 0.73
CA TYR A 225 3.66 -2.94 1.28
C TYR A 225 4.65 -3.51 2.28
N ILE A 226 4.25 -4.47 3.11
CA ILE A 226 5.19 -5.12 4.05
C ILE A 226 6.04 -6.17 3.33
N LYS A 227 5.44 -6.93 2.40
CA LYS A 227 6.13 -7.93 1.57
C LYS A 227 7.34 -7.36 0.81
N THR A 228 7.26 -6.10 0.42
CA THR A 228 8.31 -5.40 -0.33
C THR A 228 9.07 -4.43 0.55
N GLY A 229 8.37 -3.74 1.46
CA GLY A 229 8.95 -2.73 2.33
C GLY A 229 9.98 -3.30 3.28
N LEU A 230 9.74 -4.45 3.92
CA LEU A 230 10.72 -5.00 4.87
C LEU A 230 12.03 -5.43 4.19
N PRO A 231 12.04 -6.24 3.11
CA PRO A 231 13.27 -6.52 2.36
C PRO A 231 14.03 -5.27 1.92
N GLU A 232 13.31 -4.28 1.38
CA GLU A 232 13.96 -3.04 0.92
C GLU A 232 14.46 -2.18 2.09
N LEU A 233 13.83 -2.27 3.26
CA LEU A 233 14.32 -1.62 4.48
C LEU A 233 15.63 -2.27 4.94
N ILE A 234 15.68 -3.61 4.96
CA ILE A 234 16.90 -4.38 5.26
C ILE A 234 18.01 -4.00 4.27
N ALA A 235 17.70 -3.90 2.98
CA ALA A 235 18.67 -3.52 1.96
C ALA A 235 19.14 -2.05 2.07
N THR A 236 18.33 -1.18 2.67
CA THR A 236 18.64 0.26 2.82
C THR A 236 19.48 0.55 4.06
N LEU A 237 19.13 -0.03 5.22
CA LEU A 237 19.80 0.27 6.49
C LEU A 237 20.71 -0.86 6.99
N GLY A 238 20.67 -2.03 6.35
CA GLY A 238 21.37 -3.24 6.78
C GLY A 238 20.56 -4.05 7.80
N PRO A 239 20.84 -5.37 7.92
CA PRO A 239 19.99 -6.31 8.64
C PRO A 239 19.85 -6.06 10.14
N GLY A 240 20.91 -5.62 10.81
CA GLY A 240 20.86 -5.36 12.26
C GLY A 240 19.94 -4.20 12.61
N GLU A 241 20.17 -3.03 12.01
CA GLU A 241 19.40 -1.82 12.32
C GLU A 241 17.97 -1.90 11.77
N ALA A 242 17.80 -2.29 10.51
CA ALA A 242 16.48 -2.42 9.91
C ALA A 242 15.62 -3.48 10.63
N GLY A 243 16.23 -4.62 11.00
CA GLY A 243 15.56 -5.67 11.76
C GLY A 243 15.04 -5.17 13.10
N ALA A 244 15.91 -4.49 13.87
CA ALA A 244 15.54 -3.94 15.18
C ALA A 244 14.45 -2.85 15.09
N LEU A 245 14.55 -1.93 14.13
CA LEU A 245 13.54 -0.88 13.94
C LEU A 245 12.22 -1.44 13.43
N GLY A 246 12.26 -2.40 12.51
CA GLY A 246 11.08 -3.08 12.01
C GLY A 246 10.35 -3.85 13.10
N ASN A 247 11.09 -4.59 13.93
CA ASN A 247 10.54 -5.34 15.05
C ASN A 247 9.91 -4.41 16.11
N LEU A 248 10.59 -3.30 16.44
CA LEU A 248 10.08 -2.33 17.39
C LEU A 248 8.80 -1.64 16.89
N ALA A 249 8.75 -1.26 15.61
CA ALA A 249 7.55 -0.71 15.01
C ALA A 249 6.39 -1.73 15.05
N GLY A 250 6.67 -3.00 14.74
CA GLY A 250 5.69 -4.09 14.85
C GLY A 250 5.11 -4.20 16.25
N ASN A 251 5.98 -4.24 17.28
CA ASN A 251 5.57 -4.38 18.67
C ASN A 251 4.67 -3.23 19.14
N ILE A 252 4.99 -1.99 18.75
CA ILE A 252 4.20 -0.82 19.14
C ILE A 252 2.85 -0.83 18.44
N ILE A 253 2.84 -1.11 17.13
CA ILE A 253 1.60 -1.15 16.33
C ILE A 253 0.70 -2.30 16.77
N GLY A 254 1.25 -3.50 16.97
CA GLY A 254 0.51 -4.66 17.46
C GLY A 254 -0.23 -4.37 18.77
N ARG A 255 0.45 -3.72 19.74
CA ARG A 255 -0.17 -3.30 21.00
C ARG A 255 -1.23 -2.22 20.83
N GLN A 256 -0.97 -1.23 19.97
CA GLN A 256 -1.88 -0.10 19.75
C GLN A 256 -3.17 -0.54 19.06
N TYR A 257 -3.11 -1.50 18.13
CA TYR A 257 -4.24 -1.97 17.34
C TYR A 257 -4.86 -3.28 17.86
N PHE A 258 -4.30 -3.87 18.93
CA PHE A 258 -4.70 -5.18 19.46
C PHE A 258 -6.22 -5.31 19.61
N TRP A 259 -6.86 -4.39 20.32
CA TRP A 259 -8.30 -4.46 20.61
C TRP A 259 -9.15 -4.37 19.34
N GLN A 260 -8.84 -3.43 18.44
CA GLN A 260 -9.55 -3.27 17.17
C GLN A 260 -9.43 -4.53 16.30
N VAL A 261 -8.24 -5.11 16.22
CA VAL A 261 -7.99 -6.33 15.45
C VAL A 261 -8.69 -7.52 16.10
N ARG A 262 -8.61 -7.66 17.42
CA ARG A 262 -9.27 -8.73 18.19
C ARG A 262 -10.78 -8.73 17.99
N ASP A 263 -11.40 -7.54 17.98
CA ASP A 263 -12.83 -7.35 17.68
C ASP A 263 -13.19 -7.82 16.27
N LEU A 264 -12.43 -7.41 15.26
CA LEU A 264 -12.66 -7.83 13.87
C LEU A 264 -12.52 -9.35 13.70
N LEU A 265 -11.53 -9.96 14.37
CA LEU A 265 -11.33 -11.41 14.34
C LEU A 265 -12.40 -12.19 15.11
N GLY A 266 -13.20 -11.53 15.94
CA GLY A 266 -14.21 -12.17 16.78
C GLY A 266 -13.61 -13.03 17.90
N THR A 267 -12.47 -12.61 18.45
CA THR A 267 -11.69 -13.39 19.45
C THR A 267 -11.82 -12.80 20.86
N ASN A 268 -13.02 -12.34 21.20
CA ASN A 268 -13.30 -11.61 22.45
C ASN A 268 -13.57 -12.49 23.68
N GLY A 269 -13.30 -13.80 23.61
CA GLY A 269 -13.74 -14.79 24.59
C GLY A 269 -13.07 -14.73 25.96
N GLY A 270 -11.84 -14.23 26.07
CA GLY A 270 -11.07 -14.20 27.31
C GLY A 270 -9.68 -13.57 27.13
N ASP A 271 -8.87 -13.60 28.20
CA ASP A 271 -7.53 -13.00 28.24
C ASP A 271 -6.44 -14.02 28.60
N GLY A 272 -6.74 -15.31 28.53
CA GLY A 272 -5.78 -16.39 28.79
C GLY A 272 -4.80 -16.63 27.64
N ALA A 273 -3.80 -17.48 27.89
CA ALA A 273 -2.83 -17.89 26.87
C ALA A 273 -3.51 -18.55 25.67
N LEU A 274 -4.54 -19.38 25.91
CA LEU A 274 -5.32 -20.02 24.85
C LEU A 274 -6.12 -19.02 24.01
N ASP A 275 -6.67 -17.98 24.63
CA ASP A 275 -7.39 -16.92 23.91
C ASP A 275 -6.44 -16.15 22.99
N PHE A 276 -5.25 -15.81 23.49
CA PHE A 276 -4.24 -15.16 22.67
C PHE A 276 -3.72 -16.07 21.55
N ALA A 277 -3.56 -17.37 21.82
CA ALA A 277 -3.20 -18.35 20.78
C ALA A 277 -4.27 -18.44 19.67
N ASN A 278 -5.56 -18.41 20.04
CA ASN A 278 -6.66 -18.36 19.09
C ASN A 278 -6.69 -17.05 18.28
N PHE A 279 -6.38 -15.91 18.92
CA PHE A 279 -6.17 -14.62 18.22
C PHE A 279 -5.07 -14.73 17.16
N MET A 280 -3.90 -15.26 17.52
CA MET A 280 -2.78 -15.43 16.60
C MET A 280 -3.10 -16.40 15.45
N ALA A 281 -3.80 -17.51 15.74
CA ALA A 281 -4.24 -18.45 14.70
C ALA A 281 -5.30 -17.86 13.77
N ALA A 282 -6.22 -17.03 14.30
CA ALA A 282 -7.19 -16.29 13.51
C ALA A 282 -6.52 -15.28 12.58
N MET A 283 -5.50 -14.56 13.07
CA MET A 283 -4.67 -13.69 12.24
C MET A 283 -3.96 -14.46 11.13
N ALA A 284 -3.26 -15.55 11.45
CA ALA A 284 -2.57 -16.39 10.46
C ALA A 284 -3.52 -16.92 9.37
N THR A 285 -4.68 -17.45 9.77
CA THR A 285 -5.71 -17.92 8.83
C THR A 285 -6.25 -16.78 7.96
N ALA A 286 -6.42 -15.59 8.51
CA ALA A 286 -6.90 -14.41 7.78
C ALA A 286 -5.93 -13.94 6.69
N GLN A 287 -4.63 -14.25 6.79
CA GLN A 287 -3.63 -13.98 5.76
C GLN A 287 -3.60 -15.04 4.65
N ASP A 288 -4.30 -16.16 4.83
CA ASP A 288 -4.21 -17.44 4.09
C ASP A 288 -3.01 -18.34 4.50
N ASP A 289 -2.54 -18.28 5.75
CA ASP A 289 -1.61 -19.28 6.33
C ASP A 289 -2.36 -20.42 7.03
N GLY A 290 -1.71 -21.57 7.21
CA GLY A 290 -2.22 -22.64 8.05
C GLY A 290 -1.85 -22.43 9.51
N ALA A 291 -2.77 -22.66 10.46
CA ALA A 291 -2.49 -22.52 11.89
C ALA A 291 -3.17 -23.63 12.72
N GLU A 292 -2.42 -24.19 13.67
CA GLU A 292 -2.90 -25.16 14.64
C GLU A 292 -2.65 -24.64 16.06
N VAL A 293 -3.67 -24.71 16.92
CA VAL A 293 -3.58 -24.28 18.33
C VAL A 293 -3.61 -25.52 19.23
N SER A 294 -2.76 -25.54 20.25
CA SER A 294 -2.74 -26.58 21.28
C SER A 294 -2.36 -25.97 22.64
N GLY A 295 -2.77 -26.61 23.74
CA GLY A 295 -2.41 -26.19 25.10
C GLY A 295 -3.59 -26.05 26.05
N THR A 296 -3.43 -25.17 27.03
CA THR A 296 -4.34 -24.89 28.16
C THR A 296 -4.53 -23.38 28.32
N GLU A 297 -5.38 -22.97 29.25
CA GLU A 297 -5.66 -21.55 29.53
C GLU A 297 -4.41 -20.74 29.94
N ASN A 298 -3.39 -21.38 30.53
CA ASN A 298 -2.19 -20.70 31.04
C ASN A 298 -0.92 -20.94 30.19
N ASP A 299 -0.99 -21.87 29.23
CA ASP A 299 0.14 -22.22 28.37
C ASP A 299 -0.41 -22.76 27.04
N ALA A 300 -0.14 -22.05 25.95
CA ALA A 300 -0.64 -22.40 24.63
C ALA A 300 0.43 -22.20 23.56
N THR A 301 0.38 -23.05 22.54
CA THR A 301 1.28 -23.04 21.38
C THR A 301 0.47 -22.88 20.11
N VAL A 302 0.93 -22.00 19.22
CA VAL A 302 0.43 -21.87 17.85
C VAL A 302 1.49 -22.37 16.89
N ARG A 303 1.16 -23.35 16.07
CA ARG A 303 1.99 -23.79 14.95
C ARG A 303 1.46 -23.18 13.67
N VAL A 304 2.21 -22.26 13.08
CA VAL A 304 1.89 -21.68 11.76
C VAL A 304 2.68 -22.42 10.69
N THR A 305 2.00 -22.82 9.61
CA THR A 305 2.61 -23.50 8.46
C THR A 305 2.53 -22.61 7.23
N GLY A 306 3.70 -22.29 6.67
CA GLY A 306 3.85 -21.37 5.56
C GLY A 306 4.09 -19.92 6.01
N TRP A 307 4.36 -19.05 5.04
CA TRP A 307 4.46 -17.62 5.25
C TRP A 307 3.91 -16.87 4.03
N ARG A 308 2.59 -16.71 4.02
CA ARG A 308 1.85 -16.23 2.86
C ARG A 308 2.27 -14.84 2.44
N LEU A 309 2.59 -13.98 3.41
CA LEU A 309 3.13 -12.66 3.16
C LEU A 309 4.33 -12.71 2.20
N MET A 310 5.28 -13.63 2.43
CA MET A 310 6.51 -13.75 1.66
C MET A 310 6.44 -14.79 0.54
N ARG A 311 5.25 -15.30 0.19
CA ARG A 311 5.13 -16.28 -0.90
C ARG A 311 5.70 -15.76 -2.22
N GLY A 312 6.58 -16.56 -2.84
CA GLY A 312 7.29 -16.20 -4.07
C GLY A 312 8.48 -15.25 -3.84
N ARG A 313 8.92 -15.12 -2.58
CA ARG A 313 10.18 -14.49 -2.20
C ARG A 313 11.14 -15.58 -1.77
N ASP A 314 12.26 -15.69 -2.47
CA ASP A 314 13.32 -16.64 -2.17
C ASP A 314 14.57 -15.87 -1.73
N ASN A 315 15.36 -16.45 -0.83
CA ASN A 315 16.63 -15.89 -0.34
C ASN A 315 16.53 -14.52 0.33
N GLU A 316 15.40 -14.23 0.98
CA GLU A 316 15.28 -13.04 1.82
C GLU A 316 16.12 -13.21 3.09
N HIS A 317 16.72 -12.12 3.55
CA HIS A 317 17.53 -12.15 4.77
C HIS A 317 16.64 -12.46 5.99
N GLU A 318 17.12 -13.26 6.94
CA GLU A 318 16.36 -13.67 8.15
C GLU A 318 15.80 -12.48 8.95
N ALA A 319 16.53 -11.37 8.98
CA ALA A 319 16.10 -10.10 9.57
C ALA A 319 14.75 -9.58 9.05
N VAL A 320 14.30 -9.98 7.85
CA VAL A 320 12.94 -9.67 7.36
C VAL A 320 11.89 -10.35 8.22
N PHE A 321 12.12 -11.63 8.54
CA PHE A 321 11.24 -12.37 9.44
C PHE A 321 11.31 -11.79 10.85
N GLU A 322 12.50 -11.51 11.38
CA GLU A 322 12.65 -10.92 12.73
C GLU A 322 11.96 -9.54 12.85
N ALA A 323 12.03 -8.71 11.80
CA ALA A 323 11.29 -7.45 11.75
C ALA A 323 9.78 -7.68 11.80
N TRP A 324 9.28 -8.56 10.94
CA TRP A 324 7.85 -8.89 10.86
C TRP A 324 7.32 -9.55 12.15
N ASN A 325 8.10 -10.43 12.76
CA ASN A 325 7.77 -11.17 13.99
C ASN A 325 7.68 -10.28 15.23
N GLY A 326 7.99 -8.98 15.12
CA GLY A 326 7.68 -8.02 16.16
C GLY A 326 6.19 -7.65 16.24
N LEU A 327 5.44 -7.84 15.14
CA LEU A 327 4.01 -7.55 15.04
C LEU A 327 3.14 -8.63 15.69
#